data_AF-A0A7X4DYV9-F1
#
_entry.id   AF-A0A7X4DYV9-F1
#
_cell.length_a   1.000
_cell.length_b   1.000
_cell.length_c   1.000
_cell.angle_alpha   90.00
_cell.angle_beta   90.00
_cell.angle_gamma   90.00
#
_symmetry.space_group_name_H-M   'P 1'
#
loop_
_entity.id
_entity.type
_entity.pdbx_description
1 polymer ?
#
loop_
_entity_poly.entity_id
_entity_poly.type
_entity_poly.pdbx_seq_one_letter_code
_entity_poly.pdbx_strand_id
1 'polypeptide(L)'
;MPDARAAIVASITDLEKLRLSHGPGPLFAVMSRERAKLSYRWLPAVVERWATADGRLVRHEETLEPFRVPCCPDCFEPIVDKDGLPLTLKDLGRRKRTCDECGSALWKADKSGPKRYPLADYVKHHLRGFFDLLIGDEAHEYKGRGSAQGIAAGILADACGKSLSLSGTLMGGYSSTLFHLLYRFSPEIRGEFGRAEESRWIERYGFVEHTIGRDDGESLEDGRTSRRRKYRKVIRERPGLAPAALLHLIGNSVFLRLSDVAAGLPPYEERVLLSDMETEEDGTGLSQRSAYDELFGTLRKALTELLAKGSKRLLATYLQTLLAYPDGCTRGETVFDPETEDVLVQVPPLSEEQLYPKERALVDLVAAERLAGRRVLVYVTHTGTRDITGRMEEFLGRHGFNVAVMKADAVPPERREAWVAKRVEEGVDVLVCHPRLVQTGLDLVEFPTIVWAETEFSVLQSRPNAAVFMGSEFALWPMTATELCSRPRFRERVPCSLILY
;
A
#
# COMPACT_ATOMS: atom_id res chain seq x y z
N MET A 1 -7.12 -32.22 -12.76
CA MET A 1 -7.89 -33.09 -11.84
C MET A 1 -9.18 -33.49 -12.54
N PRO A 2 -9.44 -34.79 -12.75
CA PRO A 2 -10.71 -35.26 -13.30
C PRO A 2 -11.88 -34.78 -12.44
N ASP A 3 -13.00 -34.41 -13.07
CA ASP A 3 -14.25 -33.99 -12.42
C ASP A 3 -14.17 -32.75 -11.52
N ALA A 4 -13.06 -32.01 -11.56
CA ALA A 4 -12.93 -30.77 -10.81
C ALA A 4 -13.93 -29.73 -11.32
N ARG A 5 -14.69 -29.14 -10.40
CA ARG A 5 -15.64 -28.07 -10.69
C ARG A 5 -15.06 -26.76 -10.18
N ALA A 6 -15.11 -25.71 -10.97
CA ALA A 6 -14.66 -24.38 -10.57
C ALA A 6 -15.72 -23.33 -10.86
N ALA A 7 -15.91 -22.39 -9.95
CA ALA A 7 -16.82 -21.27 -10.12
C ALA A 7 -16.25 -19.99 -9.53
N ILE A 8 -16.44 -18.88 -10.25
CA ILE A 8 -16.15 -17.55 -9.74
C ILE A 8 -17.32 -17.11 -8.85
N VAL A 9 -17.01 -16.72 -7.62
CA VAL A 9 -17.97 -16.27 -6.62
C VAL A 9 -17.88 -14.76 -6.48
N ALA A 10 -18.93 -14.05 -6.91
CA ALA A 10 -19.03 -12.60 -6.80
C ALA A 10 -20.18 -12.13 -5.90
N SER A 11 -21.08 -13.05 -5.50
CA SER A 11 -22.30 -12.78 -4.75
C SER A 11 -22.73 -13.96 -3.85
N ILE A 12 -23.67 -13.68 -2.93
CA ILE A 12 -24.33 -14.71 -2.12
C ILE A 12 -25.09 -15.71 -3.01
N THR A 13 -25.69 -15.24 -4.10
CA THR A 13 -26.40 -16.11 -5.04
C THR A 13 -25.46 -17.15 -5.66
N ASP A 14 -24.20 -16.79 -5.93
CA ASP A 14 -23.21 -17.73 -6.46
C ASP A 14 -22.82 -18.78 -5.39
N LEU A 15 -22.67 -18.36 -4.13
CA LEU A 15 -22.44 -19.28 -3.01
C LEU A 15 -23.59 -20.27 -2.82
N GLU A 16 -24.84 -19.81 -2.89
CA GLU A 16 -26.01 -20.68 -2.75
C GLU A 16 -26.16 -21.63 -3.96
N LYS A 17 -25.86 -21.17 -5.18
CA LYS A 17 -25.78 -22.05 -6.35
C LYS A 17 -24.73 -23.15 -6.15
N LEU A 18 -23.56 -22.80 -5.62
CA LEU A 18 -22.50 -23.77 -5.33
C LEU A 18 -22.92 -24.77 -4.26
N ARG A 19 -23.57 -24.30 -3.20
CA ARG A 19 -24.12 -25.14 -2.12
C ARG A 19 -25.10 -26.19 -2.66
N LEU A 20 -25.94 -25.79 -3.61
CA LEU A 20 -26.91 -26.68 -4.26
C LEU A 20 -26.28 -27.56 -5.35
N SER A 21 -25.08 -27.23 -5.83
CA SER A 21 -24.40 -27.99 -6.86
C SER A 21 -23.81 -29.27 -6.29
N HIS A 22 -24.22 -30.42 -6.80
CA HIS A 22 -23.67 -31.72 -6.43
C HIS A 22 -22.96 -32.33 -7.64
N GLY A 23 -21.82 -32.98 -7.40
CA GLY A 23 -21.05 -33.61 -8.46
C GLY A 23 -19.84 -34.34 -7.87
N PRO A 24 -19.33 -35.35 -8.59
CA PRO A 24 -18.05 -35.97 -8.24
C PRO A 24 -16.92 -34.94 -8.32
N GLY A 25 -15.82 -35.21 -7.63
CA GLY A 25 -14.61 -34.39 -7.69
C GLY A 25 -14.61 -33.13 -6.82
N PRO A 26 -13.45 -32.47 -6.71
CA PRO A 26 -13.26 -31.30 -5.86
C PRO A 26 -13.98 -30.06 -6.41
N LEU A 27 -14.47 -29.22 -5.51
CA LEU A 27 -15.12 -27.94 -5.81
C LEU A 27 -14.18 -26.78 -5.48
N PHE A 28 -13.88 -25.95 -6.47
CA PHE A 28 -13.09 -24.73 -6.33
C PHE A 28 -14.00 -23.50 -6.43
N ALA A 29 -14.11 -22.74 -5.34
CA ALA A 29 -14.77 -21.45 -5.31
C ALA A 29 -13.72 -20.34 -5.36
N VAL A 30 -13.64 -19.62 -6.47
CA VAL A 30 -12.67 -18.53 -6.66
C VAL A 30 -13.34 -17.21 -6.34
N MET A 31 -12.84 -16.51 -5.32
CA MET A 31 -13.43 -15.26 -4.83
C MET A 31 -12.38 -14.16 -4.78
N SER A 32 -12.75 -12.96 -5.24
CA SER A 32 -11.89 -11.78 -5.09
C SER A 32 -11.78 -11.36 -3.61
N ARG A 33 -10.55 -10.99 -3.20
CA ARG A 33 -10.22 -10.41 -1.88
C ARG A 33 -11.08 -9.19 -1.54
N GLU A 34 -11.43 -8.38 -2.54
CA GLU A 34 -12.33 -7.23 -2.38
C GLU A 34 -13.77 -7.68 -2.11
N ARG A 35 -14.29 -8.63 -2.87
CA ARG A 35 -15.66 -9.15 -2.70
C ARG A 35 -15.84 -9.84 -1.35
N ALA A 36 -14.80 -10.49 -0.84
CA ALA A 36 -14.82 -11.16 0.47
C ALA A 36 -15.08 -10.18 1.63
N LYS A 37 -14.53 -8.95 1.57
CA LYS A 37 -14.50 -7.99 2.68
C LYS A 37 -15.53 -6.86 2.59
N LEU A 38 -16.00 -6.50 1.39
CA LEU A 38 -16.82 -5.30 1.21
C LEU A 38 -18.24 -5.47 1.79
N SER A 39 -18.64 -4.49 2.60
CA SER A 39 -19.94 -4.47 3.30
C SER A 39 -20.83 -3.31 2.82
N TYR A 40 -22.04 -3.24 3.36
CA TYR A 40 -22.96 -2.12 3.18
C TYR A 40 -22.47 -0.87 3.93
N ARG A 41 -22.90 0.30 3.46
CA ARG A 41 -22.74 1.55 4.21
C ARG A 41 -23.72 1.57 5.37
N TRP A 42 -23.35 2.20 6.48
CA TRP A 42 -24.22 2.36 7.63
C TRP A 42 -24.28 3.82 8.04
N LEU A 43 -25.38 4.19 8.71
CA LEU A 43 -25.61 5.53 9.26
C LEU A 43 -26.02 5.40 10.73
N PRO A 44 -25.80 6.44 11.55
CA PRO A 44 -26.37 6.50 12.89
C PRO A 44 -27.88 6.28 12.87
N ALA A 45 -28.37 5.48 13.81
CA ALA A 45 -29.79 5.26 14.04
C ALA A 45 -30.15 5.88 15.38
N VAL A 46 -30.60 7.13 15.33
CA VAL A 46 -30.98 7.93 16.49
C VAL A 46 -32.22 8.74 16.20
N VAL A 47 -32.91 9.14 17.26
CA VAL A 47 -33.98 10.14 17.20
C VAL A 47 -33.50 11.41 17.89
N GLU A 48 -33.69 12.56 17.27
CA GLU A 48 -33.35 13.82 17.91
C GLU A 48 -34.48 14.25 18.85
N ARG A 49 -34.17 14.50 20.11
CA ARG A 49 -35.12 15.01 21.11
C ARG A 49 -34.58 16.29 21.72
N TRP A 50 -35.48 17.15 22.20
CA TRP A 50 -35.06 18.32 22.96
C TRP A 50 -34.31 17.88 24.22
N ALA A 51 -33.18 18.53 24.51
CA ALA A 51 -32.47 18.30 25.75
C ALA A 51 -33.32 18.77 26.93
N THR A 52 -33.56 17.89 27.90
CA THR A 52 -34.36 18.20 29.10
C THR A 52 -33.65 17.78 30.37
N ALA A 53 -33.69 18.65 31.39
CA ALA A 53 -33.26 18.36 32.76
C ALA A 53 -34.39 18.76 33.71
N ASP A 54 -34.81 17.86 34.61
CA ASP A 54 -35.91 18.06 35.56
C ASP A 54 -37.22 18.58 34.91
N GLY A 55 -37.52 18.09 33.70
CA GLY A 55 -38.70 18.49 32.94
C GLY A 55 -38.63 19.88 32.28
N ARG A 56 -37.47 20.54 32.30
CA ARG A 56 -37.24 21.84 31.64
C ARG A 56 -36.28 21.70 30.47
N LEU A 57 -36.47 22.53 29.43
CA LEU A 57 -35.56 22.59 28.29
C LEU A 57 -34.18 23.11 28.73
N VAL A 58 -33.13 22.36 28.39
CA VAL A 58 -31.75 22.79 28.55
C VAL A 58 -31.41 23.74 27.41
N ARG A 59 -30.72 24.83 27.74
CA ARG A 59 -30.33 25.89 26.80
C ARG A 59 -28.81 25.95 26.70
N HIS A 60 -28.30 26.31 25.52
CA HIS A 60 -26.87 26.54 25.32
C HIS A 60 -26.40 27.71 26.21
N GLU A 61 -25.24 27.59 26.86
CA GLU A 61 -24.75 28.61 27.79
C GLU A 61 -24.52 29.96 27.12
N GLU A 62 -23.99 29.96 25.89
CA GLU A 62 -23.68 31.20 25.16
C GLU A 62 -24.88 31.81 24.43
N THR A 63 -25.73 31.00 23.77
CA THR A 63 -26.82 31.51 22.91
C THR A 63 -28.17 31.54 23.62
N LEU A 64 -28.29 30.89 24.78
CA LEU A 64 -29.53 30.72 25.54
C LEU A 64 -30.66 30.02 24.76
N GLU A 65 -30.36 29.41 23.62
CA GLU A 65 -31.33 28.69 22.79
C GLU A 65 -31.43 27.21 23.23
N PRO A 66 -32.64 26.62 23.23
CA PRO A 66 -32.79 25.19 23.43
C PRO A 66 -32.14 24.42 22.28
N PHE A 67 -31.59 23.25 22.56
CA PHE A 67 -30.94 22.40 21.56
C PHE A 67 -31.48 20.98 21.58
N ARG A 68 -31.27 20.25 20.47
CA ARG A 68 -31.64 18.85 20.34
C ARG A 68 -30.43 17.95 20.53
N VAL A 69 -30.65 16.80 21.14
CA VAL A 69 -29.66 15.76 21.36
C VAL A 69 -30.09 14.46 20.69
N PRO A 70 -29.16 13.67 20.16
CA PRO A 70 -29.47 12.35 19.66
C PRO A 70 -29.73 11.38 20.82
N CYS A 71 -30.86 10.70 20.74
CA CYS A 71 -31.33 9.72 21.70
C CYS A 71 -31.46 8.33 21.04
N CYS A 72 -31.40 7.30 21.86
CA CYS A 72 -31.70 5.94 21.42
C CYS A 72 -33.12 5.87 20.81
N PRO A 73 -33.31 5.22 19.66
CA PRO A 73 -34.65 5.09 19.06
C PRO A 73 -35.59 4.20 19.87
N ASP A 74 -35.06 3.30 20.72
CA ASP A 74 -35.86 2.30 21.44
C ASP A 74 -36.18 2.73 22.88
N CYS A 75 -35.19 3.17 23.66
CA CYS A 75 -35.40 3.61 25.05
C CYS A 75 -35.40 5.12 25.25
N PHE A 76 -35.10 5.90 24.20
CA PHE A 76 -35.01 7.37 24.24
C PHE A 76 -33.93 7.97 25.14
N GLU A 77 -33.02 7.16 25.68
CA GLU A 77 -31.91 7.65 26.47
C GLU A 77 -30.99 8.56 25.63
N PRO A 78 -30.62 9.76 26.12
CA PRO A 78 -29.63 10.62 25.48
C PRO A 78 -28.28 9.91 25.31
N ILE A 79 -27.68 10.09 24.13
CA ILE A 79 -26.41 9.42 23.81
C ILE A 79 -25.26 10.38 24.12
N VAL A 80 -24.50 10.05 25.16
CA VAL A 80 -23.42 10.89 25.67
C VAL A 80 -22.03 10.26 25.48
N ASP A 81 -20.98 11.05 25.66
CA ASP A 81 -19.61 10.57 25.78
C ASP A 81 -19.26 10.19 27.23
N LYS A 82 -17.97 9.95 27.49
CA LYS A 82 -17.49 9.54 28.83
C LYS A 82 -17.59 10.65 29.86
N ASP A 83 -17.64 11.90 29.41
CA ASP A 83 -17.71 13.08 30.25
C ASP A 83 -19.17 13.54 30.42
N GLY A 84 -20.13 12.76 29.89
CA GLY A 84 -21.56 13.05 29.96
C GLY A 84 -22.04 14.07 28.92
N LEU A 85 -21.20 14.44 27.95
CA LEU A 85 -21.56 15.41 26.91
C LEU A 85 -22.32 14.72 25.77
N PRO A 86 -23.46 15.27 25.29
CA PRO A 86 -24.20 14.72 24.16
C PRO A 86 -23.34 14.60 22.91
N LEU A 87 -23.32 13.41 22.31
CA LEU A 87 -22.58 13.18 21.07
C LEU A 87 -23.27 13.84 19.88
N THR A 88 -22.49 14.32 18.91
CA THR A 88 -23.06 14.80 17.64
C THR A 88 -23.32 13.63 16.68
N LEU A 89 -24.15 13.84 15.65
CA LEU A 89 -24.31 12.88 14.54
C LEU A 89 -22.96 12.55 13.87
N LYS A 90 -22.05 13.53 13.80
CA LYS A 90 -20.70 13.34 13.26
C LYS A 90 -19.90 12.37 14.13
N ASP A 91 -20.03 12.44 15.45
CA ASP A 91 -19.33 11.54 16.38
C ASP A 91 -19.92 10.13 16.39
N LEU A 92 -21.24 10.03 16.26
CA LEU A 92 -21.95 8.75 16.09
C LEU A 92 -21.59 8.09 14.75
N GLY A 93 -21.31 8.87 13.71
CA GLY A 93 -20.85 8.36 12.42
C GLY A 93 -19.44 7.78 12.43
N ARG A 94 -18.63 8.03 13.47
CA ARG A 94 -17.23 7.53 13.54
C ARG A 94 -17.13 6.05 13.87
N ARG A 95 -18.07 5.52 14.64
CA ARG A 95 -18.06 4.11 15.08
C ARG A 95 -19.47 3.60 15.33
N LYS A 96 -19.71 2.33 15.00
CA LYS A 96 -20.94 1.63 15.39
C LYS A 96 -20.97 1.51 16.91
N ARG A 97 -22.11 1.89 17.52
CA ARG A 97 -22.33 1.86 18.96
C ARG A 97 -23.61 1.10 19.30
N THR A 98 -23.68 0.63 20.52
CA THR A 98 -24.92 0.18 21.17
C THR A 98 -25.33 1.23 22.19
N CYS A 99 -26.60 1.30 22.52
CA CYS A 99 -27.09 2.09 23.64
C CYS A 99 -26.54 1.53 24.94
N ASP A 100 -26.02 2.39 25.81
CA ASP A 100 -25.46 1.98 27.10
C ASP A 100 -26.55 1.51 28.08
N GLU A 101 -27.80 1.97 27.89
CA GLU A 101 -28.95 1.62 28.73
C GLU A 101 -29.66 0.33 28.25
N CYS A 102 -30.15 0.31 27.01
CA CYS A 102 -30.97 -0.82 26.50
C CYS A 102 -30.21 -1.80 25.59
N GLY A 103 -28.95 -1.53 25.25
CA GLY A 103 -28.14 -2.38 24.36
C GLY A 103 -28.48 -2.31 22.87
N SER A 104 -29.55 -1.60 22.48
CA SER A 104 -29.97 -1.48 21.08
C SER A 104 -28.90 -0.87 20.16
N ALA A 105 -28.84 -1.33 18.92
CA ALA A 105 -27.90 -0.82 17.93
C ALA A 105 -28.23 0.63 17.54
N LEU A 106 -27.28 1.55 17.78
CA LEU A 106 -27.40 2.97 17.41
C LEU A 106 -26.96 3.24 15.97
N TRP A 107 -27.08 2.23 15.10
CA TRP A 107 -26.70 2.28 13.71
C TRP A 107 -27.64 1.43 12.87
N LYS A 108 -27.83 1.82 11.61
CA LYS A 108 -28.66 1.10 10.64
C LYS A 108 -27.96 1.04 9.29
N ALA A 109 -28.34 0.06 8.47
CA ALA A 109 -27.89 0.00 7.09
C ALA A 109 -28.40 1.21 6.30
N ASP A 110 -27.51 1.83 5.54
CA ASP A 110 -27.84 2.87 4.59
C ASP A 110 -28.42 2.23 3.33
N LYS A 111 -29.72 2.43 3.12
CA LYS A 111 -30.44 1.90 1.95
C LYS A 111 -30.09 2.63 0.64
N SER A 112 -29.46 3.81 0.71
CA SER A 112 -28.96 4.55 -0.46
C SER A 112 -27.59 4.08 -0.95
N GLY A 113 -26.86 3.35 -0.09
CA GLY A 113 -25.55 2.79 -0.41
C GLY A 113 -25.61 1.49 -1.22
N PRO A 114 -24.44 0.94 -1.59
CA PRO A 114 -24.37 -0.34 -2.26
C PRO A 114 -24.93 -1.45 -1.36
N LYS A 115 -25.89 -2.23 -1.90
CA LYS A 115 -26.47 -3.40 -1.23
C LYS A 115 -25.46 -4.56 -1.25
N ARG A 116 -24.56 -4.59 -0.26
CA ARG A 116 -23.49 -5.58 -0.15
C ARG A 116 -23.50 -6.22 1.23
N TYR A 117 -23.11 -7.47 1.29
CA TYR A 117 -22.86 -8.21 2.52
C TYR A 117 -21.52 -8.93 2.36
N PRO A 118 -20.59 -8.86 3.34
CA PRO A 118 -19.29 -9.50 3.21
C PRO A 118 -19.44 -11.00 2.99
N LEU A 119 -18.89 -11.52 1.88
CA LEU A 119 -19.01 -12.95 1.58
C LEU A 119 -18.30 -13.81 2.61
N ALA A 120 -17.21 -13.33 3.22
CA ALA A 120 -16.54 -14.00 4.32
C ALA A 120 -17.48 -14.20 5.53
N ASP A 121 -18.25 -13.17 5.89
CA ASP A 121 -19.25 -13.26 6.95
C ASP A 121 -20.36 -14.26 6.57
N TYR A 122 -20.76 -14.30 5.29
CA TYR A 122 -21.81 -15.21 4.84
C TYR A 122 -21.36 -16.66 4.98
N VAL A 123 -20.15 -16.96 4.51
CA VAL A 123 -19.53 -18.28 4.63
C VAL A 123 -19.44 -18.68 6.10
N LYS A 124 -18.99 -17.78 6.98
CA LYS A 124 -18.91 -18.04 8.43
C LYS A 124 -20.26 -18.40 9.06
N HIS A 125 -21.32 -17.68 8.73
CA HIS A 125 -22.63 -17.85 9.39
C HIS A 125 -23.47 -18.98 8.77
N HIS A 126 -23.35 -19.21 7.47
CA HIS A 126 -24.26 -20.09 6.73
C HIS A 126 -23.60 -21.30 6.06
N LEU A 127 -22.28 -21.25 5.82
CA LEU A 127 -21.53 -22.29 5.10
C LEU A 127 -20.30 -22.75 5.90
N ARG A 128 -20.37 -22.71 7.24
CA ARG A 128 -19.27 -23.15 8.09
C ARG A 128 -19.04 -24.65 7.88
N GLY A 129 -17.80 -25.03 7.56
CA GLY A 129 -17.44 -26.41 7.25
C GLY A 129 -17.91 -26.91 5.88
N PHE A 130 -18.49 -26.05 5.03
CA PHE A 130 -18.86 -26.43 3.66
C PHE A 130 -17.62 -26.52 2.76
N PHE A 131 -16.64 -25.64 2.96
CA PHE A 131 -15.36 -25.67 2.26
C PHE A 131 -14.31 -26.29 3.17
N ASP A 132 -13.55 -27.26 2.68
CA ASP A 132 -12.56 -28.00 3.48
C ASP A 132 -11.21 -27.26 3.62
N LEU A 133 -10.89 -26.38 2.67
CA LEU A 133 -9.59 -25.71 2.56
C LEU A 133 -9.75 -24.29 2.02
N LEU A 134 -9.19 -23.33 2.76
CA LEU A 134 -8.92 -21.99 2.23
C LEU A 134 -7.56 -21.98 1.54
N ILE A 135 -7.51 -21.52 0.28
CA ILE A 135 -6.25 -21.15 -0.37
C ILE A 135 -6.18 -19.62 -0.40
N GLY A 136 -5.26 -19.06 0.36
CA GLY A 136 -5.04 -17.62 0.45
C GLY A 136 -3.81 -17.22 -0.35
N ASP A 137 -4.02 -16.66 -1.53
CA ASP A 137 -2.95 -16.12 -2.36
C ASP A 137 -2.51 -14.72 -1.89
N GLU A 138 -1.24 -14.39 -2.14
CA GLU A 138 -0.51 -13.21 -1.67
C GLU A 138 -0.78 -12.89 -0.19
N ALA A 139 -0.51 -13.87 0.66
CA ALA A 139 -0.83 -13.82 2.08
C ALA A 139 -0.19 -12.63 2.82
N HIS A 140 0.93 -12.10 2.31
CA HIS A 140 1.56 -10.89 2.84
C HIS A 140 0.63 -9.65 2.84
N GLU A 141 -0.40 -9.62 2.00
CA GLU A 141 -1.41 -8.55 1.98
C GLU A 141 -2.38 -8.62 3.17
N TYR A 142 -2.42 -9.75 3.88
CA TYR A 142 -3.26 -9.94 5.07
C TYR A 142 -2.59 -9.47 6.36
N LYS A 143 -1.36 -8.96 6.33
CA LYS A 143 -0.54 -8.61 7.53
C LYS A 143 -1.07 -7.45 8.40
N GLY A 144 -1.96 -6.60 7.89
CA GLY A 144 -2.42 -5.42 8.63
C GLY A 144 -3.33 -5.77 9.81
N ARG A 145 -3.03 -5.29 11.03
CA ARG A 145 -3.80 -5.53 12.27
C ARG A 145 -5.32 -5.38 12.12
N GLY A 146 -5.73 -4.27 11.50
CA GLY A 146 -7.13 -3.89 11.32
C GLY A 146 -7.59 -3.94 9.86
N SER A 147 -6.82 -4.56 8.96
CA SER A 147 -7.21 -4.56 7.54
C SER A 147 -8.46 -5.41 7.35
N ALA A 148 -9.46 -4.86 6.66
CA ALA A 148 -10.71 -5.57 6.35
C ALA A 148 -10.44 -6.88 5.59
N GLN A 149 -9.40 -6.87 4.75
CA GLN A 149 -8.96 -8.03 3.98
C GLN A 149 -8.37 -9.12 4.87
N GLY A 150 -7.50 -8.76 5.82
CA GLY A 150 -6.96 -9.73 6.78
C GLY A 150 -8.04 -10.27 7.71
N ILE A 151 -9.01 -9.45 8.12
CA ILE A 151 -10.17 -9.92 8.90
C ILE A 151 -10.97 -10.96 8.10
N ALA A 152 -11.30 -10.66 6.83
CA ALA A 152 -12.02 -11.60 5.96
C ALA A 152 -11.25 -12.91 5.76
N ALA A 153 -9.93 -12.85 5.55
CA ALA A 153 -9.09 -14.04 5.39
C ALA A 153 -9.09 -14.93 6.65
N GLY A 154 -8.96 -14.33 7.84
CA GLY A 154 -9.05 -15.09 9.11
C GLY A 154 -10.43 -15.70 9.33
N ILE A 155 -11.51 -14.98 8.98
CA ILE A 155 -12.87 -15.51 9.04
C ILE A 155 -13.05 -16.73 8.13
N LEU A 156 -12.53 -16.65 6.89
CA LEU A 156 -12.58 -17.77 5.95
C LEU A 156 -11.73 -18.95 6.42
N ALA A 157 -10.55 -18.70 6.99
CA ALA A 157 -9.68 -19.74 7.53
C ALA A 157 -10.39 -20.50 8.66
N ASP A 158 -11.04 -19.76 9.57
CA ASP A 158 -11.84 -20.33 10.67
C ASP A 158 -13.09 -21.08 10.17
N ALA A 159 -13.70 -20.61 9.07
CA ALA A 159 -14.87 -21.25 8.49
C ALA A 159 -14.53 -22.56 7.76
N CYS A 160 -13.34 -22.65 7.14
CA CYS A 160 -12.87 -23.84 6.43
C CYS A 160 -12.13 -24.83 7.33
N GLY A 161 -11.53 -24.37 8.44
CA GLY A 161 -10.77 -25.19 9.38
C GLY A 161 -9.34 -25.51 8.93
N LYS A 162 -9.07 -25.60 7.62
CA LYS A 162 -7.71 -25.72 7.05
C LYS A 162 -7.42 -24.54 6.13
N SER A 163 -6.17 -24.09 6.12
CA SER A 163 -5.70 -23.03 5.24
C SER A 163 -4.32 -23.30 4.66
N LEU A 164 -4.15 -23.00 3.37
CA LEU A 164 -2.88 -22.92 2.67
C LEU A 164 -2.64 -21.47 2.28
N SER A 165 -1.57 -20.86 2.79
CA SER A 165 -1.20 -19.48 2.49
C SER A 165 -0.04 -19.46 1.50
N LEU A 166 -0.22 -18.79 0.37
CA LEU A 166 0.78 -18.62 -0.67
C LEU A 166 1.27 -17.17 -0.63
N SER A 167 2.58 -16.94 -0.70
CA SER A 167 3.15 -15.59 -0.71
C SER A 167 4.57 -15.62 -1.24
N GLY A 168 4.92 -14.66 -2.10
CA GLY A 168 6.31 -14.45 -2.52
C GLY A 168 7.21 -13.82 -1.43
N THR A 169 6.61 -13.25 -0.38
CA THR A 169 7.35 -12.63 0.72
C THR A 169 6.80 -13.05 2.08
N LEU A 170 7.71 -13.31 3.03
CA LEU A 170 7.35 -13.78 4.36
C LEU A 170 6.88 -12.66 5.30
N MET A 171 7.53 -11.48 5.26
CA MET A 171 7.21 -10.36 6.16
C MET A 171 7.54 -8.99 5.58
N GLY A 172 6.90 -7.96 6.13
CA GLY A 172 7.11 -6.56 5.76
C GLY A 172 8.28 -5.87 6.47
N GLY A 173 9.30 -6.63 6.91
CA GLY A 173 10.45 -6.12 7.66
C GLY A 173 10.23 -5.87 9.15
N TYR A 174 8.97 -5.85 9.62
CA TYR A 174 8.62 -5.69 11.04
C TYR A 174 8.02 -6.97 11.61
N SER A 175 8.37 -7.30 12.85
CA SER A 175 7.89 -8.49 13.56
C SER A 175 6.37 -8.46 13.75
N SER A 176 5.80 -7.28 14.00
CA SER A 176 4.35 -7.08 14.09
C SER A 176 3.58 -7.50 12.84
N THR A 177 4.18 -7.39 11.65
CA THR A 177 3.53 -7.83 10.41
C THR A 177 3.36 -9.35 10.35
N LEU A 178 4.35 -10.09 10.87
CA LEU A 178 4.30 -11.54 10.94
C LEU A 178 3.28 -12.00 11.99
N PHE A 179 3.21 -11.31 13.14
CA PHE A 179 2.26 -11.64 14.22
C PHE A 179 0.83 -11.77 13.71
N HIS A 180 0.33 -10.73 13.03
CA HIS A 180 -1.06 -10.72 12.56
C HIS A 180 -1.32 -11.76 11.49
N LEU A 181 -0.32 -12.08 10.67
CA LEU A 181 -0.44 -13.14 9.68
C LEU A 181 -0.58 -14.50 10.37
N LEU A 182 0.35 -14.81 11.28
CA LEU A 182 0.35 -16.05 12.02
C LEU A 182 -0.88 -16.19 12.92
N TYR A 183 -1.31 -15.13 13.59
CA TYR A 183 -2.51 -15.16 14.44
C TYR A 183 -3.77 -15.58 13.67
N ARG A 184 -3.84 -15.30 12.37
CA ARG A 184 -4.99 -15.66 11.53
C ARG A 184 -4.97 -17.11 11.08
N PHE A 185 -3.79 -17.65 10.79
CA PHE A 185 -3.65 -18.95 10.12
C PHE A 185 -3.08 -20.04 11.03
N SER A 186 -2.46 -19.71 12.17
CA SER A 186 -1.89 -20.65 13.13
C SER A 186 -2.73 -20.73 14.41
N PRO A 187 -3.38 -21.87 14.69
CA PRO A 187 -4.02 -22.13 15.98
C PRO A 187 -3.05 -22.09 17.16
N GLU A 188 -1.80 -22.51 16.97
CA GLU A 188 -0.74 -22.50 18.00
C GLU A 188 -0.49 -21.08 18.52
N ILE A 189 -0.34 -20.12 17.61
CA ILE A 189 -0.13 -18.71 17.97
C ILE A 189 -1.35 -18.14 18.70
N ARG A 190 -2.57 -18.55 18.35
CA ARG A 190 -3.79 -18.15 19.08
C ARG A 190 -3.89 -18.77 20.47
N GLY A 191 -3.21 -19.89 20.72
CA GLY A 191 -3.08 -20.49 22.05
C GLY A 191 -2.08 -19.75 22.95
N GLU A 192 -1.02 -19.17 22.36
CA GLU A 192 0.05 -18.50 23.11
C GLU A 192 -0.19 -16.99 23.31
N PHE A 193 -0.82 -16.33 22.34
CA PHE A 193 -1.02 -14.89 22.31
C PHE A 193 -2.49 -14.52 22.14
N GLY A 194 -2.92 -13.42 22.75
CA GLY A 194 -4.21 -12.78 22.46
C GLY A 194 -4.15 -11.88 21.22
N ARG A 195 -5.29 -11.66 20.54
CA ARG A 195 -5.38 -10.81 19.34
C ARG A 195 -4.81 -9.40 19.53
N ALA A 196 -4.94 -8.85 20.73
CA ALA A 196 -4.47 -7.50 21.07
C ALA A 196 -3.04 -7.47 21.66
N GLU A 197 -2.39 -8.62 21.80
CA GLU A 197 -1.06 -8.75 22.44
C GLU A 197 0.11 -8.55 21.47
N GLU A 198 -0.07 -7.69 20.46
CA GLU A 198 0.99 -7.31 19.51
C GLU A 198 2.24 -6.80 20.24
N SER A 199 2.09 -5.98 21.29
CA SER A 199 3.24 -5.48 22.06
C SER A 199 4.04 -6.61 22.71
N ARG A 200 3.37 -7.63 23.25
CA ARG A 200 4.03 -8.80 23.87
C ARG A 200 4.78 -9.63 22.82
N TRP A 201 4.20 -9.76 21.62
CA TRP A 201 4.89 -10.38 20.48
C TRP A 201 6.14 -9.60 20.10
N ILE A 202 6.04 -8.27 19.93
CA ILE A 202 7.17 -7.41 19.55
C ILE A 202 8.27 -7.46 20.63
N GLU A 203 7.92 -7.42 21.91
CA GLU A 203 8.90 -7.51 23.01
C GLU A 203 9.67 -8.83 22.99
N ARG A 204 9.03 -9.93 22.57
CA ARG A 204 9.66 -11.26 22.52
C ARG A 204 10.42 -11.54 21.24
N TYR A 205 9.91 -11.07 20.10
CA TYR A 205 10.37 -11.48 18.77
C TYR A 205 10.75 -10.33 17.85
N GLY A 206 10.49 -9.08 18.24
CA GLY A 206 10.86 -7.89 17.48
C GLY A 206 12.01 -7.13 18.12
N PHE A 207 12.34 -5.99 17.53
CA PHE A 207 13.30 -5.04 18.09
C PHE A 207 12.56 -3.79 18.53
N VAL A 208 12.86 -3.31 19.73
CA VAL A 208 12.19 -2.14 20.32
C VAL A 208 13.24 -1.06 20.63
N GLU A 209 12.98 0.14 20.14
CA GLU A 209 13.71 1.35 20.51
C GLU A 209 12.95 2.07 21.63
N HIS A 210 13.65 2.30 22.74
CA HIS A 210 13.14 3.09 23.85
C HIS A 210 13.81 4.47 23.85
N THR A 211 13.06 5.50 23.50
CA THR A 211 13.50 6.89 23.68
C THR A 211 12.98 7.39 25.01
N ILE A 212 13.88 7.66 25.94
CA ILE A 212 13.56 8.24 27.24
C ILE A 212 13.94 9.72 27.17
N GLY A 213 12.95 10.59 26.98
CA GLY A 213 13.16 12.03 27.13
C GLY A 213 13.44 12.34 28.60
N ARG A 214 14.62 12.88 28.89
CA ARG A 214 14.84 13.59 30.15
C ARG A 214 14.24 14.98 29.97
N ASP A 215 13.44 15.38 30.94
CA ASP A 215 12.95 16.74 31.03
C ASP A 215 14.06 17.55 31.69
N ASP A 216 14.67 18.45 30.93
CA ASP A 216 15.83 19.23 31.36
C ASP A 216 15.44 20.45 32.21
N GLY A 217 14.17 20.52 32.66
CA GLY A 217 13.73 21.43 33.71
C GLY A 217 12.95 22.65 33.24
N GLU A 218 12.30 22.61 32.07
CA GLU A 218 11.44 23.72 31.58
C GLU A 218 10.00 23.28 31.26
N SER A 219 9.40 22.44 32.10
CA SER A 219 7.94 22.26 32.11
C SER A 219 7.32 23.02 33.28
N LEU A 220 6.57 24.08 32.96
CA LEU A 220 5.66 24.83 33.83
C LEU A 220 4.55 23.90 34.37
N GLU A 221 4.83 23.16 35.44
CA GLU A 221 3.84 22.70 36.44
C GLU A 221 4.60 22.04 37.60
N ASP A 222 5.10 22.88 38.51
CA ASP A 222 5.63 22.42 39.78
C ASP A 222 4.44 21.98 40.64
N GLY A 223 4.10 20.69 40.56
CA GLY A 223 3.09 20.09 41.40
C GLY A 223 3.46 20.28 42.87
N ARG A 224 2.68 21.07 43.61
CA ARG A 224 2.86 21.48 45.02
C ARG A 224 3.11 20.36 46.04
N THR A 225 3.19 19.07 45.65
CA THR A 225 3.34 17.95 46.60
C THR A 225 4.04 16.69 46.06
N SER A 226 4.79 16.71 44.94
CA SER A 226 5.60 15.52 44.60
C SER A 226 6.87 15.79 43.77
N ARG A 227 8.02 15.24 44.21
CA ARG A 227 9.31 15.20 43.48
C ARG A 227 9.30 14.20 42.29
N ARG A 228 8.14 13.94 41.68
CA ARG A 228 7.96 12.85 40.71
C ARG A 228 8.34 13.35 39.31
N ARG A 229 9.52 12.95 38.83
CA ARG A 229 9.95 13.23 37.45
C ARG A 229 9.13 12.40 36.46
N LYS A 230 8.48 13.06 35.50
CA LYS A 230 7.65 12.41 34.47
C LYS A 230 8.51 12.19 33.24
N TYR A 231 8.99 10.97 33.03
CA TYR A 231 9.76 10.61 31.84
C TYR A 231 8.81 10.33 30.68
N ARG A 232 8.97 11.03 29.54
CA ARG A 232 8.27 10.67 28.30
C ARG A 232 8.99 9.47 27.68
N LYS A 233 8.47 8.26 27.91
CA LYS A 233 8.94 7.03 27.25
C LYS A 233 8.21 6.88 25.92
N VAL A 234 8.92 7.05 24.81
CA VAL A 234 8.42 6.70 23.47
C VAL A 234 8.97 5.32 23.14
N ILE A 235 8.06 4.39 22.80
CA ILE A 235 8.39 3.02 22.41
C ILE A 235 8.13 2.92 20.91
N ARG A 236 9.14 2.47 20.15
CA ARG A 236 9.03 2.33 18.70
C ARG A 236 9.58 0.97 18.25
N GLU A 237 8.81 0.25 17.46
CA GLU A 237 9.31 -0.97 16.80
C GLU A 237 10.38 -0.61 15.75
N ARG A 238 11.47 -1.35 15.74
CA ARG A 238 12.52 -1.30 14.71
C ARG A 238 12.38 -2.49 13.76
N PRO A 239 12.76 -2.32 12.48
CA PRO A 239 12.78 -3.45 11.55
C PRO A 239 13.65 -4.60 12.08
N GLY A 240 13.18 -5.82 11.85
CA GLY A 240 13.88 -7.06 12.17
C GLY A 240 13.01 -8.06 12.96
N LEU A 241 13.49 -9.29 12.98
CA LEU A 241 12.86 -10.43 13.63
C LEU A 241 13.92 -11.24 14.38
N ALA A 242 13.63 -11.62 15.62
CA ALA A 242 14.47 -12.56 16.36
C ALA A 242 14.40 -13.96 15.73
N PRO A 243 15.52 -14.71 15.63
CA PRO A 243 15.55 -16.05 15.04
C PRO A 243 14.56 -17.04 15.67
N ALA A 244 14.25 -16.88 16.96
CA ALA A 244 13.28 -17.72 17.67
C ALA A 244 11.88 -17.68 17.05
N ALA A 245 11.49 -16.58 16.38
CA ALA A 245 10.21 -16.49 15.71
C ALA A 245 10.12 -17.37 14.44
N LEU A 246 11.27 -17.75 13.85
CA LEU A 246 11.31 -18.67 12.70
C LEU A 246 10.85 -20.08 13.09
N LEU A 247 10.91 -20.46 14.37
CA LEU A 247 10.43 -21.76 14.85
C LEU A 247 8.93 -21.94 14.62
N HIS A 248 8.15 -20.85 14.63
CA HIS A 248 6.72 -20.86 14.30
C HIS A 248 6.43 -21.12 12.82
N LEU A 249 7.44 -20.98 11.95
CA LEU A 249 7.34 -21.12 10.50
C LEU A 249 7.86 -22.46 10.00
N ILE A 250 8.95 -22.97 10.57
CA ILE A 250 9.64 -24.18 10.07
C ILE A 250 8.70 -25.40 9.98
N GLY A 251 7.80 -25.59 10.95
CA GLY A 251 6.83 -26.69 10.94
C GLY A 251 5.62 -26.48 10.03
N ASN A 252 5.40 -25.25 9.55
CA ASN A 252 4.15 -24.81 8.92
C ASN A 252 4.36 -24.16 7.54
N SER A 253 5.58 -24.17 7.00
CA SER A 253 5.94 -23.44 5.78
C SER A 253 6.95 -24.23 4.96
N VAL A 254 6.78 -24.18 3.64
CA VAL A 254 7.74 -24.73 2.67
C VAL A 254 8.29 -23.56 1.87
N PHE A 255 9.61 -23.38 1.91
CA PHE A 255 10.31 -22.38 1.10
C PHE A 255 10.81 -23.05 -0.16
N LEU A 256 10.27 -22.66 -1.31
CA LEU A 256 10.71 -23.12 -2.63
C LEU A 256 11.44 -21.98 -3.32
N ARG A 257 12.61 -22.27 -3.89
CA ARG A 257 13.25 -21.40 -4.88
C ARG A 257 12.89 -21.90 -6.27
N LEU A 258 12.87 -21.00 -7.24
CA LEU A 258 12.60 -21.37 -8.62
C LEU A 258 13.63 -22.38 -9.16
N SER A 259 14.89 -22.24 -8.75
CA SER A 259 15.97 -23.19 -9.04
C SER A 259 15.72 -24.60 -8.51
N ASP A 260 14.84 -24.76 -7.52
CA ASP A 260 14.54 -26.05 -6.91
C ASP A 260 13.48 -26.83 -7.73
N VAL A 261 12.72 -26.13 -8.59
CA VAL A 261 11.57 -26.70 -9.32
C VAL A 261 11.75 -26.69 -10.84
N ALA A 262 12.47 -25.71 -11.40
CA ALA A 262 12.69 -25.57 -12.83
C ALA A 262 14.17 -25.76 -13.19
N ALA A 263 14.47 -26.80 -13.99
CA ALA A 263 15.79 -27.02 -14.56
C ALA A 263 15.94 -26.24 -15.87
N GLY A 264 17.07 -25.54 -16.04
CA GLY A 264 17.38 -24.84 -17.30
C GLY A 264 16.77 -23.45 -17.47
N LEU A 265 16.49 -22.75 -16.35
CA LEU A 265 16.09 -21.35 -16.38
C LEU A 265 17.14 -20.49 -17.13
N PRO A 266 16.73 -19.54 -17.98
CA PRO A 266 17.65 -18.59 -18.58
C PRO A 266 18.46 -17.83 -17.51
N PRO A 267 19.69 -17.41 -17.82
CA PRO A 267 20.47 -16.60 -16.88
C PRO A 267 19.76 -15.27 -16.61
N TYR A 268 19.78 -14.88 -15.34
CA TYR A 268 19.21 -13.62 -14.85
C TYR A 268 20.32 -12.71 -14.37
N GLU A 269 20.24 -11.43 -14.74
CA GLU A 269 21.21 -10.42 -14.31
C GLU A 269 20.54 -9.13 -13.86
N GLU A 270 20.96 -8.63 -12.70
CA GLU A 270 20.59 -7.33 -12.15
C GLU A 270 21.74 -6.34 -12.32
N ARG A 271 21.44 -5.13 -12.81
CA ARG A 271 22.43 -4.05 -12.96
C ARG A 271 21.84 -2.71 -12.53
N VAL A 272 22.68 -1.84 -11.99
CA VAL A 272 22.34 -0.44 -11.69
C VAL A 272 23.14 0.46 -12.64
N LEU A 273 22.43 1.23 -13.46
CA LEU A 273 23.01 2.23 -14.34
C LEU A 273 22.92 3.59 -13.66
N LEU A 274 24.08 4.13 -13.31
CA LEU A 274 24.19 5.46 -12.72
C LEU A 274 24.37 6.50 -13.82
N SER A 275 23.44 7.45 -13.89
CA SER A 275 23.51 8.59 -14.79
C SER A 275 23.76 9.87 -14.01
N ASP A 276 24.70 10.68 -14.46
CA ASP A 276 24.88 12.03 -13.94
C ASP A 276 23.74 12.95 -14.44
N MET A 277 23.56 14.10 -13.80
CA MET A 277 22.62 15.13 -14.29
C MET A 277 23.30 16.02 -15.31
N GLU A 278 22.57 16.47 -16.33
CA GLU A 278 23.08 17.38 -17.35
C GLU A 278 23.61 18.67 -16.71
N THR A 279 24.84 19.03 -17.06
CA THR A 279 25.52 20.22 -16.54
C THR A 279 25.49 21.39 -17.51
N GLU A 280 25.30 21.12 -18.81
CA GLU A 280 25.18 22.15 -19.83
C GLU A 280 23.81 22.83 -19.75
N GLU A 281 23.81 24.15 -19.92
CA GLU A 281 22.58 24.94 -19.95
C GLU A 281 21.84 24.71 -21.27
N ASP A 282 20.52 24.58 -21.19
CA ASP A 282 19.68 24.51 -22.38
C ASP A 282 19.19 25.91 -22.81
N GLY A 283 18.24 25.97 -23.75
CA GLY A 283 17.64 27.23 -24.22
C GLY A 283 16.93 28.06 -23.14
N THR A 284 16.74 27.53 -21.92
CA THR A 284 16.20 28.24 -20.76
C THR A 284 17.28 28.94 -19.93
N GLY A 285 18.56 28.71 -20.20
CA GLY A 285 19.69 29.22 -19.42
C GLY A 285 19.90 28.47 -18.09
N LEU A 286 19.31 27.28 -17.95
CA LEU A 286 19.49 26.40 -16.79
C LEU A 286 19.95 25.02 -17.27
N SER A 287 20.75 24.35 -16.45
CA SER A 287 21.06 22.94 -16.61
C SER A 287 20.21 22.12 -15.64
N GLN A 288 20.03 20.84 -15.94
CA GLN A 288 19.36 19.90 -15.03
C GLN A 288 20.03 19.90 -13.65
N ARG A 289 21.37 20.00 -13.63
CA ARG A 289 22.17 20.05 -12.41
C ARG A 289 21.93 21.32 -11.61
N SER A 290 21.92 22.50 -12.25
CA SER A 290 21.77 23.78 -11.55
C SER A 290 20.37 23.93 -10.95
N ALA A 291 19.32 23.58 -11.70
CA ALA A 291 17.94 23.64 -11.23
C ALA A 291 17.68 22.63 -10.08
N TYR A 292 18.27 21.43 -10.14
CA TYR A 292 18.22 20.52 -8.99
C TYR A 292 18.91 21.11 -7.75
N ASP A 293 20.09 21.72 -7.91
CA ASP A 293 20.85 22.28 -6.78
C ASP A 293 20.09 23.42 -6.10
N GLU A 294 19.35 24.23 -6.86
CA GLU A 294 18.44 25.25 -6.34
C GLU A 294 17.32 24.61 -5.49
N LEU A 295 16.60 23.63 -6.03
CA LEU A 295 15.58 22.88 -5.28
C LEU A 295 16.15 22.29 -3.99
N PHE A 296 17.29 21.60 -4.09
CA PHE A 296 17.93 20.95 -2.95
C PHE A 296 18.35 21.95 -1.87
N GLY A 297 18.99 23.06 -2.26
CA GLY A 297 19.45 24.09 -1.34
C GLY A 297 18.30 24.72 -0.57
N THR A 298 17.26 25.17 -1.28
CA THR A 298 16.11 25.86 -0.70
C THR A 298 15.29 24.94 0.19
N LEU A 299 14.95 23.73 -0.28
CA LEU A 299 14.15 22.79 0.50
C LEU A 299 14.92 22.27 1.73
N ARG A 300 16.23 22.05 1.62
CA ARG A 300 17.06 21.62 2.77
C ARG A 300 17.09 22.69 3.85
N LYS A 301 17.22 23.97 3.47
CA LYS A 301 17.20 25.09 4.40
C LYS A 301 15.85 25.16 5.12
N ALA A 302 14.75 25.20 4.37
CA ALA A 302 13.39 25.24 4.92
C ALA A 302 13.10 24.04 5.85
N LEU A 303 13.50 22.83 5.44
CA LEU A 303 13.32 21.63 6.26
C LEU A 303 14.12 21.69 7.56
N THR A 304 15.37 22.18 7.52
CA THR A 304 16.22 22.29 8.72
C THR A 304 15.63 23.26 9.73
N GLU A 305 15.12 24.41 9.27
CA GLU A 305 14.44 25.42 10.10
C GLU A 305 13.16 24.86 10.76
N LEU A 306 12.36 24.09 10.01
CA LEU A 306 11.16 23.45 10.54
C LEU A 306 11.47 22.34 11.54
N LEU A 307 12.48 21.51 11.26
CA LEU A 307 12.91 20.45 12.18
C LEU A 307 13.45 21.02 13.49
N ALA A 308 14.17 22.15 13.45
CA ALA A 308 14.61 22.85 14.67
C ALA A 308 13.43 23.33 15.53
N LYS A 309 12.29 23.65 14.91
CA LYS A 309 11.03 23.97 15.58
C LYS A 309 10.18 22.73 15.92
N GLY A 310 10.70 21.52 15.70
CA GLY A 310 9.99 20.26 15.95
C GLY A 310 8.95 19.87 14.89
N SER A 311 8.82 20.62 13.79
CA SER A 311 7.86 20.35 12.72
C SER A 311 8.44 19.42 11.66
N LYS A 312 7.66 18.40 11.29
CA LYS A 312 8.01 17.38 10.28
C LYS A 312 7.24 17.53 8.97
N ARG A 313 6.46 18.61 8.82
CA ARG A 313 5.48 18.77 7.73
C ARG A 313 6.11 18.75 6.34
N LEU A 314 7.34 19.23 6.18
CA LEU A 314 8.03 19.31 4.89
C LEU A 314 8.82 18.05 4.52
N LEU A 315 8.95 17.04 5.40
CA LEU A 315 9.78 15.86 5.13
C LEU A 315 9.34 15.08 3.89
N ALA A 316 8.03 14.86 3.74
CA ALA A 316 7.48 14.12 2.60
C ALA A 316 7.68 14.90 1.30
N THR A 317 7.34 16.19 1.29
CA THR A 317 7.51 17.08 0.14
C THR A 317 8.98 17.15 -0.27
N TYR A 318 9.89 17.37 0.68
CA TYR A 318 11.34 17.37 0.45
C TYR A 318 11.81 16.10 -0.26
N LEU A 319 11.43 14.93 0.27
CA LEU A 319 11.87 13.65 -0.29
C LEU A 319 11.29 13.41 -1.69
N GLN A 320 9.97 13.58 -1.85
CA GLN A 320 9.28 13.29 -3.10
C GLN A 320 9.73 14.22 -4.22
N THR A 321 9.89 15.51 -3.94
CA THR A 321 10.34 16.49 -4.95
C THR A 321 11.75 16.18 -5.44
N LEU A 322 12.68 15.92 -4.52
CA LEU A 322 14.08 15.67 -4.89
C LEU A 322 14.29 14.30 -5.57
N LEU A 323 13.41 13.32 -5.32
CA LEU A 323 13.42 12.07 -6.06
C LEU A 323 12.82 12.21 -7.46
N ALA A 324 11.74 12.98 -7.62
CA ALA A 324 11.01 13.09 -8.88
C ALA A 324 11.62 14.09 -9.87
N TYR A 325 12.24 15.18 -9.39
CA TYR A 325 12.72 16.26 -10.26
C TYR A 325 13.73 15.81 -11.32
N PRO A 326 14.75 14.96 -11.02
CA PRO A 326 15.68 14.50 -12.04
C PRO A 326 14.99 13.84 -13.24
N ASP A 327 13.88 13.14 -13.01
CA ASP A 327 13.17 12.39 -14.05
C ASP A 327 12.08 13.23 -14.74
N GLY A 328 11.60 14.28 -14.08
CA GLY A 328 10.55 15.18 -14.57
C GLY A 328 11.00 16.61 -14.88
N CYS A 329 12.28 16.83 -15.15
CA CYS A 329 12.87 18.18 -15.21
C CYS A 329 12.26 19.10 -16.28
N THR A 330 11.69 18.56 -17.36
CA THR A 330 11.03 19.35 -18.43
C THR A 330 9.62 19.80 -18.11
N ARG A 331 9.04 19.32 -17.01
CA ARG A 331 7.76 19.85 -16.49
C ARG A 331 7.99 21.07 -15.60
N GLY A 332 9.20 21.22 -15.08
CA GLY A 332 9.49 22.14 -13.98
C GLY A 332 8.88 21.64 -12.67
N GLU A 333 9.05 22.41 -11.60
CA GLU A 333 8.57 22.02 -10.28
C GLU A 333 8.34 23.25 -9.41
N THR A 334 7.16 23.31 -8.79
CA THR A 334 6.80 24.34 -7.81
C THR A 334 6.46 23.66 -6.49
N VAL A 335 7.14 24.07 -5.42
CA VAL A 335 6.95 23.51 -4.09
C VAL A 335 6.32 24.55 -3.17
N PHE A 336 5.24 24.15 -2.50
CA PHE A 336 4.52 24.99 -1.54
C PHE A 336 4.78 24.50 -0.11
N ASP A 337 4.70 25.41 0.85
CA ASP A 337 4.58 25.04 2.27
C ASP A 337 3.19 24.45 2.52
N PRO A 338 3.08 23.21 3.05
CA PRO A 338 1.77 22.56 3.23
C PRO A 338 0.81 23.27 4.19
N GLU A 339 1.30 24.18 5.03
CA GLU A 339 0.48 24.87 6.03
C GLU A 339 0.15 26.31 5.63
N THR A 340 1.14 27.04 5.09
CA THR A 340 0.92 28.44 4.70
C THR A 340 0.51 28.59 3.24
N GLU A 341 0.66 27.54 2.42
CA GLU A 341 0.46 27.53 0.97
C GLU A 341 1.38 28.51 0.21
N ASP A 342 2.41 29.04 0.88
CA ASP A 342 3.40 29.91 0.25
C ASP A 342 4.33 29.10 -0.67
N VAL A 343 4.74 29.72 -1.78
CA VAL A 343 5.75 29.13 -2.69
C VAL A 343 7.11 29.15 -1.99
N LEU A 344 7.68 27.97 -1.76
CA LEU A 344 9.03 27.80 -1.20
C LEU A 344 10.11 27.90 -2.27
N VAL A 345 9.89 27.26 -3.41
CA VAL A 345 10.82 27.26 -4.55
C VAL A 345 10.06 26.92 -5.82
N GLN A 346 10.45 27.53 -6.93
CA GLN A 346 9.92 27.25 -8.25
C GLN A 346 11.08 27.20 -9.24
N VAL A 347 11.21 26.08 -9.95
CA VAL A 347 12.13 25.95 -11.08
C VAL A 347 11.33 25.78 -12.37
N PRO A 348 11.68 26.51 -13.44
CA PRO A 348 10.95 26.43 -14.70
C PRO A 348 11.16 25.07 -15.38
N PRO A 349 10.27 24.68 -16.31
CA PRO A 349 10.50 23.54 -17.18
C PRO A 349 11.76 23.74 -18.01
N LEU A 350 12.61 22.71 -18.05
CA LEU A 350 13.74 22.64 -18.96
C LEU A 350 13.29 22.21 -20.37
N SER A 351 14.15 22.37 -21.37
CA SER A 351 13.84 22.15 -22.78
C SER A 351 13.43 20.70 -23.10
N GLU A 352 12.29 20.54 -23.78
CA GLU A 352 11.84 19.24 -24.28
C GLU A 352 12.55 18.81 -25.59
N GLU A 353 13.34 19.69 -26.19
CA GLU A 353 14.05 19.43 -27.44
C GLU A 353 15.30 18.56 -27.25
N GLN A 354 15.89 18.58 -26.06
CA GLN A 354 17.06 17.79 -25.73
C GLN A 354 16.73 16.50 -24.97
N LEU A 355 17.62 15.52 -25.10
CA LEU A 355 17.63 14.31 -24.29
C LEU A 355 18.50 14.50 -23.06
N TYR A 356 17.93 14.27 -21.88
CA TYR A 356 18.68 14.25 -20.62
C TYR A 356 19.41 12.90 -20.44
N PRO A 357 20.46 12.83 -19.58
CA PRO A 357 21.33 11.66 -19.50
C PRO A 357 20.63 10.31 -19.27
N LYS A 358 19.59 10.26 -18.42
CA LYS A 358 18.80 9.04 -18.21
C LYS A 358 17.96 8.65 -19.41
N GLU A 359 17.41 9.64 -20.12
CA GLU A 359 16.62 9.41 -21.34
C GLU A 359 17.51 8.85 -22.44
N ARG A 360 18.72 9.40 -22.59
CA ARG A 360 19.75 8.89 -23.51
C ARG A 360 20.13 7.45 -23.16
N ALA A 361 20.40 7.16 -21.89
CA ALA A 361 20.70 5.81 -21.44
C ALA A 361 19.55 4.82 -21.72
N LEU A 362 18.29 5.26 -21.60
CA LEU A 362 17.14 4.42 -21.95
C LEU A 362 17.04 4.20 -23.46
N VAL A 363 17.22 5.25 -24.28
CA VAL A 363 17.22 5.15 -25.75
C VAL A 363 18.31 4.17 -26.21
N ASP A 364 19.53 4.29 -25.69
CA ASP A 364 20.66 3.42 -26.03
C ASP A 364 20.37 1.96 -25.64
N LEU A 365 19.77 1.74 -24.46
CA LEU A 365 19.37 0.42 -24.00
C LEU A 365 18.29 -0.18 -24.92
N VAL A 366 17.22 0.55 -25.21
CA VAL A 366 16.13 0.08 -26.08
C VAL A 366 16.66 -0.19 -27.50
N ALA A 367 17.57 0.64 -28.02
CA ALA A 367 18.22 0.41 -29.31
C ALA A 367 18.99 -0.90 -29.34
N ALA A 368 19.81 -1.16 -28.31
CA ALA A 368 20.57 -2.40 -28.19
C ALA A 368 19.65 -3.63 -28.09
N GLU A 369 18.55 -3.53 -27.35
CA GLU A 369 17.59 -4.61 -27.19
C GLU A 369 16.82 -4.91 -28.48
N ARG A 370 16.40 -3.88 -29.21
CA ARG A 370 15.73 -4.03 -30.50
C ARG A 370 16.64 -4.71 -31.52
N LEU A 371 17.93 -4.38 -31.54
CA LEU A 371 18.93 -5.05 -32.40
C LEU A 371 19.08 -6.54 -32.04
N ALA A 372 18.89 -6.90 -30.78
CA ALA A 372 18.87 -8.29 -30.30
C ALA A 372 17.50 -8.97 -30.49
N GLY A 373 16.51 -8.28 -31.06
CA GLY A 373 15.14 -8.80 -31.23
C GLY A 373 14.35 -8.91 -29.92
N ARG A 374 14.77 -8.20 -28.86
CA ARG A 374 14.15 -8.22 -27.54
C ARG A 374 13.33 -6.95 -27.28
N ARG A 375 12.24 -7.09 -26.52
CA ARG A 375 11.38 -5.99 -26.10
C ARG A 375 11.70 -5.54 -24.68
N VAL A 376 11.37 -4.28 -24.38
CA VAL A 376 11.69 -3.65 -23.10
C VAL A 376 10.42 -3.27 -22.33
N LEU A 377 10.33 -3.68 -21.07
CA LEU A 377 9.34 -3.21 -20.11
C LEU A 377 9.95 -2.11 -19.27
N VAL A 378 9.32 -0.94 -19.24
CA VAL A 378 9.79 0.23 -18.49
C VAL A 378 8.79 0.57 -17.38
N TYR A 379 9.26 0.53 -16.14
CA TYR A 379 8.50 0.93 -14.97
C TYR A 379 8.68 2.39 -14.61
N VAL A 380 7.55 3.05 -14.40
CA VAL A 380 7.45 4.40 -13.86
C VAL A 380 6.48 4.43 -12.68
N THR A 381 6.79 5.20 -11.66
CA THR A 381 6.01 5.32 -10.42
C THR A 381 5.15 6.57 -10.37
N HIS A 382 5.61 7.67 -10.96
CA HIS A 382 4.86 8.91 -11.05
C HIS A 382 3.97 8.89 -12.29
N THR A 383 2.70 8.49 -12.13
CA THR A 383 1.67 8.50 -13.19
C THR A 383 0.47 9.39 -12.88
N GLY A 384 0.65 10.32 -11.93
CA GLY A 384 -0.39 11.24 -11.45
C GLY A 384 -0.03 12.70 -11.77
N THR A 385 0.06 13.55 -10.74
CA THR A 385 0.43 14.97 -10.92
C THR A 385 1.83 15.18 -11.50
N ARG A 386 2.72 14.19 -11.35
CA ARG A 386 4.08 14.18 -11.88
C ARG A 386 4.27 13.18 -13.03
N ASP A 387 3.21 12.92 -13.81
CA ASP A 387 3.26 11.95 -14.91
C ASP A 387 4.40 12.26 -15.91
N ILE A 388 5.28 11.27 -16.12
CA ILE A 388 6.38 11.32 -17.10
C ILE A 388 6.15 10.40 -18.30
N THR A 389 5.06 9.62 -18.30
CA THR A 389 4.80 8.62 -19.36
C THR A 389 4.68 9.23 -20.75
N GLY A 390 4.06 10.41 -20.86
CA GLY A 390 3.92 11.11 -22.14
C GLY A 390 5.27 11.54 -22.73
N ARG A 391 6.17 12.05 -21.89
CA ARG A 391 7.54 12.41 -22.31
C ARG A 391 8.30 11.18 -22.79
N MET A 392 8.17 10.05 -22.08
CA MET A 392 8.81 8.79 -22.48
C MET A 392 8.31 8.28 -23.82
N GLU A 393 6.99 8.28 -24.03
CA GLU A 393 6.38 7.93 -25.31
C GLU A 393 6.89 8.84 -26.44
N GLU A 394 6.97 10.14 -26.19
CA GLU A 394 7.44 11.12 -27.16
C GLU A 394 8.91 10.91 -27.56
N PHE A 395 9.84 10.89 -26.60
CA PHE A 395 11.26 10.82 -26.98
C PHE A 395 11.63 9.45 -27.55
N LEU A 396 11.07 8.35 -27.05
CA LEU A 396 11.28 7.02 -27.65
C LEU A 396 10.66 6.94 -29.04
N GLY A 397 9.45 7.51 -29.24
CA GLY A 397 8.80 7.59 -30.55
C GLY A 397 9.60 8.41 -31.57
N ARG A 398 10.18 9.55 -31.17
CA ARG A 398 11.09 10.36 -32.02
C ARG A 398 12.33 9.56 -32.49
N HIS A 399 12.75 8.55 -31.72
CA HIS A 399 13.85 7.65 -32.07
C HIS A 399 13.39 6.40 -32.85
N GLY A 400 12.12 6.36 -33.27
CA GLY A 400 11.57 5.33 -34.14
C GLY A 400 11.16 4.04 -33.43
N PHE A 401 10.96 4.06 -32.11
CA PHE A 401 10.44 2.91 -31.36
C PHE A 401 8.92 2.91 -31.29
N ASN A 402 8.32 1.72 -31.39
CA ASN A 402 6.91 1.51 -31.13
C ASN A 402 6.69 1.42 -29.61
N VAL A 403 6.10 2.46 -29.02
CA VAL A 403 5.87 2.55 -27.57
C VAL A 403 4.40 2.35 -27.26
N ALA A 404 4.09 1.57 -26.23
CA ALA A 404 2.75 1.47 -25.67
C ALA A 404 2.77 1.88 -24.19
N VAL A 405 1.86 2.76 -23.79
CA VAL A 405 1.69 3.17 -22.38
C VAL A 405 0.44 2.52 -21.79
N MET A 406 0.59 1.74 -20.73
CA MET A 406 -0.53 1.15 -19.99
C MET A 406 -0.82 1.99 -18.73
N LYS A 407 -1.98 2.65 -18.71
CA LYS A 407 -2.49 3.41 -17.56
C LYS A 407 -3.66 2.70 -16.87
N ALA A 408 -3.79 2.91 -15.56
CA ALA A 408 -4.75 2.22 -14.70
C ALA A 408 -6.22 2.53 -15.05
N ASP A 409 -6.47 3.77 -15.45
CA ASP A 409 -7.76 4.34 -15.84
C ASP A 409 -8.18 3.94 -17.25
N ALA A 410 -7.20 3.73 -18.14
CA ALA A 410 -7.45 3.33 -19.53
C ALA A 410 -7.68 1.82 -19.69
N VAL A 411 -6.96 0.98 -18.92
CA VAL A 411 -6.99 -0.48 -19.09
C VAL A 411 -7.42 -1.18 -17.79
N PRO A 412 -8.69 -1.64 -17.71
CA PRO A 412 -9.17 -2.33 -16.51
C PRO A 412 -8.45 -3.68 -16.33
N PRO A 413 -8.26 -4.17 -15.08
CA PRO A 413 -7.49 -5.38 -14.78
C PRO A 413 -7.86 -6.58 -15.65
N GLU A 414 -9.15 -6.85 -15.85
CA GLU A 414 -9.67 -7.98 -16.62
C GLU A 414 -9.36 -7.95 -18.12
N ARG A 415 -8.87 -6.81 -18.65
CA ARG A 415 -8.49 -6.66 -20.06
C ARG A 415 -6.98 -6.49 -20.28
N ARG A 416 -6.18 -6.41 -19.22
CA ARG A 416 -4.74 -6.08 -19.34
C ARG A 416 -3.98 -7.10 -20.17
N GLU A 417 -4.22 -8.39 -19.94
CA GLU A 417 -3.54 -9.47 -20.67
C GLU A 417 -3.83 -9.42 -22.17
N ALA A 418 -5.12 -9.38 -22.54
CA ALA A 418 -5.53 -9.26 -23.94
C ALA A 418 -5.04 -7.95 -24.58
N TRP A 419 -4.99 -6.85 -23.80
CA TRP A 419 -4.47 -5.58 -24.29
C TRP A 419 -2.98 -5.66 -24.59
N VAL A 420 -2.18 -6.27 -23.70
CA VAL A 420 -0.74 -6.44 -23.92
C VAL A 420 -0.47 -7.36 -25.10
N ALA A 421 -1.15 -8.50 -25.19
CA ALA A 421 -1.01 -9.44 -26.31
C ALA A 421 -1.23 -8.75 -27.65
N LYS A 422 -2.28 -7.91 -27.75
CA LYS A 422 -2.54 -7.12 -28.95
C LYS A 422 -1.40 -6.14 -29.28
N ARG A 423 -0.80 -5.49 -28.28
CA ARG A 423 0.36 -4.59 -28.52
C ARG A 423 1.59 -5.35 -28.98
N VAL A 424 1.80 -6.57 -28.48
CA VAL A 424 2.86 -7.47 -28.95
C VAL A 424 2.64 -7.84 -30.42
N GLU A 425 1.42 -8.19 -30.81
CA GLU A 425 1.04 -8.46 -32.22
C GLU A 425 1.25 -7.24 -33.13
N GLU A 426 0.96 -6.04 -32.64
CA GLU A 426 1.19 -4.76 -33.34
C GLU A 426 2.69 -4.39 -33.47
N GLY A 427 3.60 -5.18 -32.86
CA GLY A 427 5.04 -4.96 -32.97
C GLY A 427 5.59 -3.90 -32.01
N VAL A 428 5.06 -3.83 -30.78
CA VAL A 428 5.60 -2.95 -29.73
C VAL A 428 7.05 -3.29 -29.40
N ASP A 429 7.90 -2.26 -29.30
CA ASP A 429 9.29 -2.36 -28.85
C ASP A 429 9.37 -2.13 -27.33
N VAL A 430 8.60 -1.16 -26.82
CA VAL A 430 8.64 -0.71 -25.43
C VAL A 430 7.24 -0.64 -24.81
N LEU A 431 7.04 -1.32 -23.67
CA LEU A 431 5.86 -1.16 -22.83
C LEU A 431 6.20 -0.31 -21.61
N VAL A 432 5.53 0.83 -21.45
CA VAL A 432 5.68 1.71 -20.28
C VAL A 432 4.47 1.52 -19.37
N CYS A 433 4.68 1.21 -18.10
CA CYS A 433 3.57 1.08 -17.15
C CYS A 433 3.98 1.32 -15.70
N HIS A 434 2.97 1.51 -14.84
CA HIS A 434 3.20 1.52 -13.40
C HIS A 434 3.38 0.09 -12.86
N PRO A 435 4.39 -0.21 -12.01
CA PRO A 435 4.65 -1.56 -11.48
C PRO A 435 3.42 -2.23 -10.84
N ARG A 436 2.62 -1.48 -10.07
CA ARG A 436 1.34 -1.96 -9.51
C ARG A 436 0.31 -2.47 -10.53
N LEU A 437 0.42 -2.14 -11.82
CA LEU A 437 -0.49 -2.67 -12.84
C LEU A 437 -0.21 -4.12 -13.20
N VAL A 438 1.01 -4.59 -12.89
CA VAL A 438 1.51 -5.92 -13.24
C VAL A 438 1.79 -6.80 -12.03
N GLN A 439 1.68 -6.25 -10.80
CA GLN A 439 1.91 -6.96 -9.52
C GLN A 439 1.10 -8.24 -9.33
N THR A 440 0.02 -8.47 -10.09
CA THR A 440 -0.82 -9.66 -9.92
C THR A 440 -1.28 -10.23 -11.27
N GLY A 441 -0.79 -11.42 -11.61
CA GLY A 441 -1.40 -12.30 -12.60
C GLY A 441 -1.28 -11.88 -14.08
N LEU A 442 -0.43 -10.91 -14.40
CA LEU A 442 -0.13 -10.56 -15.79
C LEU A 442 1.19 -11.21 -16.19
N ASP A 443 1.15 -12.18 -17.10
CA ASP A 443 2.35 -12.77 -17.66
C ASP A 443 2.89 -11.88 -18.79
N LEU A 444 4.17 -11.55 -18.73
CA LEU A 444 4.83 -10.56 -19.58
C LEU A 444 6.19 -11.10 -20.08
N VAL A 445 6.30 -12.42 -20.27
CA VAL A 445 7.48 -13.09 -20.84
C VAL A 445 7.99 -12.49 -22.16
N GLU A 446 7.12 -11.81 -22.92
CA GLU A 446 7.46 -11.13 -24.18
C GLU A 446 8.41 -9.93 -23.99
N PHE A 447 8.62 -9.47 -22.76
CA PHE A 447 9.48 -8.34 -22.38
C PHE A 447 10.64 -8.80 -21.49
N PRO A 448 11.70 -9.41 -22.05
CA PRO A 448 12.78 -10.01 -21.26
C PRO A 448 13.70 -8.99 -20.58
N THR A 449 13.69 -7.74 -21.04
CA THR A 449 14.47 -6.65 -20.43
C THR A 449 13.54 -5.72 -19.66
N ILE A 450 13.76 -5.60 -18.36
CA ILE A 450 12.96 -4.77 -17.45
C ILE A 450 13.81 -3.61 -16.97
N VAL A 451 13.28 -2.39 -17.10
CA VAL A 451 13.96 -1.15 -16.70
C VAL A 451 13.12 -0.41 -15.67
N TRP A 452 13.65 -0.19 -14.47
CA TRP A 452 13.11 0.77 -13.52
C TRP A 452 13.63 2.16 -13.87
N ALA A 453 12.79 2.94 -14.56
CA ALA A 453 13.12 4.32 -14.91
C ALA A 453 13.04 5.25 -13.70
N GLU A 454 12.21 4.93 -12.71
CA GLU A 454 12.12 5.66 -11.45
C GLU A 454 12.30 4.72 -10.27
N THR A 455 12.94 5.22 -9.21
CA THR A 455 13.25 4.43 -8.03
C THR A 455 12.15 4.53 -6.98
N GLU A 456 11.61 3.39 -6.55
CA GLU A 456 10.59 3.32 -5.50
C GLU A 456 11.22 3.14 -4.11
N PHE A 457 10.67 3.80 -3.08
CA PHE A 457 11.17 3.69 -1.70
C PHE A 457 10.82 2.36 -1.01
N SER A 458 9.93 1.55 -1.61
CA SER A 458 9.45 0.29 -1.03
C SER A 458 10.09 -0.92 -1.69
N VAL A 459 11.05 -1.55 -1.00
CA VAL A 459 11.67 -2.83 -1.40
C VAL A 459 10.66 -3.97 -1.59
N LEU A 460 9.53 -3.91 -0.87
CA LEU A 460 8.43 -4.88 -0.97
C LEU A 460 7.65 -4.78 -2.29
N GLN A 461 7.84 -3.73 -3.09
CA GLN A 461 7.17 -3.56 -4.39
C GLN A 461 8.14 -3.80 -5.56
N SER A 462 9.44 -3.53 -5.40
CA SER A 462 10.43 -3.79 -6.45
C SER A 462 10.69 -5.28 -6.68
N ARG A 463 10.86 -6.07 -5.60
CA ARG A 463 11.23 -7.49 -5.69
C ARG A 463 10.14 -8.43 -6.24
N PRO A 464 8.87 -8.37 -5.80
CA PRO A 464 7.83 -9.23 -6.36
C PRO A 464 7.59 -8.91 -7.83
N ASN A 465 7.73 -7.64 -8.23
CA ASN A 465 7.61 -7.29 -9.63
C ASN A 465 8.67 -7.99 -10.44
N ALA A 466 9.97 -7.92 -10.13
CA ALA A 466 10.95 -8.75 -10.85
C ALA A 466 10.60 -10.26 -10.81
N ALA A 467 10.17 -10.77 -9.65
CA ALA A 467 9.94 -12.21 -9.42
C ALA A 467 8.70 -12.80 -10.11
N VAL A 468 7.65 -12.01 -10.34
CA VAL A 468 6.45 -12.43 -11.09
C VAL A 468 6.81 -12.76 -12.55
N PHE A 469 7.86 -12.13 -13.12
CA PHE A 469 8.40 -12.47 -14.45
C PHE A 469 9.37 -13.65 -14.39
N MET A 470 10.14 -13.75 -13.29
CA MET A 470 11.16 -14.79 -13.13
C MET A 470 10.56 -16.19 -13.10
N GLY A 471 9.31 -16.36 -12.64
CA GLY A 471 8.70 -17.67 -12.36
C GLY A 471 7.99 -18.40 -13.50
N SER A 472 8.00 -17.89 -14.73
CA SER A 472 7.40 -18.65 -15.84
C SER A 472 8.41 -19.68 -16.37
N GLU A 473 8.03 -20.97 -16.34
CA GLU A 473 8.80 -22.02 -17.02
C GLU A 473 8.88 -21.82 -18.55
N PHE A 474 8.17 -20.81 -19.07
CA PHE A 474 8.07 -20.45 -20.47
C PHE A 474 9.07 -19.37 -20.90
N ALA A 475 9.87 -18.79 -19.99
CA ALA A 475 10.91 -17.84 -20.37
C ALA A 475 12.01 -18.53 -21.20
N LEU A 476 12.15 -18.14 -22.47
CA LEU A 476 13.13 -18.69 -23.41
C LEU A 476 14.40 -17.84 -23.57
N TRP A 477 14.43 -16.63 -22.97
CA TRP A 477 15.48 -15.64 -23.18
C TRP A 477 16.18 -15.26 -21.87
N PRO A 478 17.49 -14.92 -21.89
CA PRO A 478 18.16 -14.27 -20.77
C PRO A 478 17.42 -13.02 -20.33
N MET A 479 17.15 -12.92 -19.03
CA MET A 479 16.38 -11.84 -18.42
C MET A 479 17.32 -10.81 -17.79
N THR A 480 17.08 -9.52 -18.06
CA THR A 480 17.89 -8.43 -17.49
C THR A 480 17.01 -7.42 -16.76
N ALA A 481 17.37 -7.12 -15.51
CA ALA A 481 16.73 -6.09 -14.70
C ALA A 481 17.71 -4.91 -14.51
N THR A 482 17.30 -3.73 -14.97
CA THR A 482 18.14 -2.52 -14.93
C THR A 482 17.46 -1.41 -14.13
N GLU A 483 18.14 -0.85 -13.14
CA GLU A 483 17.68 0.35 -12.44
C GLU A 483 18.43 1.59 -12.98
N LEU A 484 17.70 2.57 -13.52
CA LEU A 484 18.26 3.84 -13.98
C LEU A 484 18.22 4.88 -12.86
N CYS A 485 19.39 5.26 -12.39
CA CYS A 485 19.52 6.04 -11.17
C CYS A 485 20.32 7.32 -11.43
N SER A 486 19.66 8.47 -11.31
CA SER A 486 20.36 9.76 -11.26
C SER A 486 21.28 9.79 -10.05
N ARG A 487 22.38 10.55 -10.08
CA ARG A 487 23.23 10.85 -8.91
C ARG A 487 22.84 12.17 -8.20
N PRO A 488 21.78 12.23 -7.37
CA PRO A 488 21.48 13.41 -6.58
C PRO A 488 22.42 13.54 -5.38
N ARG A 489 22.72 14.79 -4.98
CA ARG A 489 23.49 15.08 -3.74
C ARG A 489 22.88 14.47 -2.47
N PHE A 490 21.58 14.15 -2.47
CA PHE A 490 20.89 13.52 -1.35
C PHE A 490 21.18 12.00 -1.24
N ARG A 491 21.59 11.33 -2.32
CA ARG A 491 21.75 9.88 -2.40
C ARG A 491 23.06 9.33 -1.83
N GLU A 492 24.05 10.16 -1.50
CA GLU A 492 25.30 9.69 -0.89
C GLU A 492 25.09 9.01 0.48
N ARG A 493 23.89 9.11 1.09
CA ARG A 493 23.53 8.47 2.38
C ARG A 493 22.41 7.43 2.30
N VAL A 494 21.80 7.21 1.14
CA VAL A 494 20.84 6.12 0.90
C VAL A 494 21.44 5.23 -0.18
N PRO A 495 22.26 4.24 0.19
CA PRO A 495 22.88 3.38 -0.80
C PRO A 495 21.81 2.66 -1.64
N CYS A 496 22.04 2.57 -2.95
CA CYS A 496 21.26 1.67 -3.83
C CYS A 496 21.24 0.22 -3.28
N SER A 497 22.24 -0.14 -2.46
CA SER A 497 22.31 -1.43 -1.78
C SER A 497 21.29 -1.63 -0.64
N LEU A 498 20.57 -0.60 -0.17
CA LEU A 498 19.46 -0.78 0.78
C LEU A 498 18.17 -1.27 0.11
N ILE A 499 18.15 -1.33 -1.23
CA ILE A 499 17.11 -2.00 -2.03
C ILE A 499 17.49 -3.48 -2.29
N LEU A 500 18.73 -3.87 -1.99
CA LEU A 500 19.30 -5.19 -2.31
C LEU A 500 19.51 -6.13 -1.11
N TYR A 501 18.98 -5.83 0.08
CA TYR A 501 18.96 -6.79 1.20
C TYR A 501 17.56 -7.11 1.68
#